data_AF-A0A8R7PYH4-F1
#
_entry.id   AF-A0A8R7PYH4-F1
#
_cell.length_a   1.000
_cell.length_b   1.000
_cell.length_c   1.000
_cell.angle_alpha   90.00
_cell.angle_beta   90.00
_cell.angle_gamma   90.00
#
_symmetry.space_group_name_H-M   'P 1'
#
loop_
_entity.id
_entity.type
_entity.pdbx_description
1 polymer ?
#
loop_
_entity_poly.entity_id
_entity_poly.type
_entity_poly.pdbx_seq_one_letter_code
_entity_poly.pdbx_strand_id
1 'polypeptide(L)'
;MASPSHHELSFVHLLTGERFHLPHPPAAFCHLLLSGDLVLAFVPTVSRAVQYCHLGDVEWCMASRTESYVLEDLIFLKGNLYALVRSEDVGDLCYRLAVVNLSDKNSVEFTFLGDHLESQAAHGCLYFCLAQCIDELLLIGAVGGCPEEFHVFQWQSLEGKWKRTTSLSDCTLFLTYFYFVGRVVPTKGMTCFSGYFFASCLGPDHPGVPRDCIYFTDAKRKWIEYSLADGSCEEFVAENLE
;
A
#
# COMPACT_ATOMS: atom_id res chain seq x y z
N MET A 1 39.63 2.33 10.10
CA MET A 1 38.21 2.07 10.43
C MET A 1 37.40 2.72 9.34
N ALA A 2 36.76 1.93 8.47
CA ALA A 2 35.89 2.48 7.44
C ALA A 2 34.60 2.95 8.11
N SER A 3 34.23 4.21 7.88
CA SER A 3 32.88 4.72 8.19
C SER A 3 31.86 3.77 7.55
N PRO A 4 30.80 3.34 8.25
CA PRO A 4 29.70 2.67 7.56
C PRO A 4 29.19 3.63 6.48
N SER A 5 28.99 3.14 5.26
CA SER A 5 28.35 3.89 4.20
C SER A 5 26.94 4.21 4.66
N HIS A 6 26.70 5.44 5.12
CA HIS A 6 25.36 5.93 5.38
C HIS A 6 24.64 5.98 4.02
N HIS A 7 23.82 4.96 3.74
CA HIS A 7 23.04 4.89 2.51
C HIS A 7 21.88 5.90 2.59
N GLU A 8 22.16 7.17 2.31
CA GLU A 8 21.13 8.21 2.21
C GLU A 8 20.12 7.87 1.11
N LEU A 9 18.85 8.18 1.37
CA LEU A 9 17.81 8.15 0.35
C LEU A 9 17.87 9.47 -0.42
N SER A 10 17.90 9.38 -1.75
CA SER A 10 17.86 10.55 -2.62
C SER A 10 16.54 10.57 -3.39
N PHE A 11 15.84 11.68 -3.31
CA PHE A 11 14.61 11.94 -4.05
C PHE A 11 14.89 13.00 -5.09
N VAL A 12 14.38 12.80 -6.30
CA VAL A 12 14.47 13.78 -7.38
C VAL A 12 13.06 14.12 -7.82
N HIS A 13 12.68 15.38 -7.66
CA HIS A 13 11.40 15.84 -8.18
C HIS A 13 11.49 15.92 -9.71
N LEU A 14 10.76 15.05 -10.41
CA LEU A 14 10.94 14.84 -11.84
C LEU A 14 10.67 16.10 -12.70
N LEU A 15 9.80 17.00 -12.25
CA LEU A 15 9.44 18.21 -13.00
C LEU A 15 10.35 19.41 -12.75
N THR A 16 10.93 19.53 -11.55
CA THR A 16 11.76 20.68 -11.16
C THR A 16 13.25 20.34 -11.13
N GLY A 17 13.60 19.05 -11.11
CA GLY A 17 14.97 18.57 -10.94
C GLY A 17 15.52 18.76 -9.52
N GLU A 18 14.72 19.27 -8.59
CA GLU A 18 15.11 19.48 -7.21
C GLU A 18 15.45 18.15 -6.53
N ARG A 19 16.49 18.15 -5.70
CA ARG A 19 17.01 16.96 -5.03
C ARG A 19 16.91 17.10 -3.54
N PHE A 20 16.38 16.07 -2.91
CA PHE A 20 16.30 15.95 -1.46
C PHE A 20 17.10 14.75 -1.01
N HIS A 21 17.78 14.89 0.11
CA HIS A 21 18.55 13.82 0.74
C HIS A 21 17.94 13.59 2.12
N LEU A 22 17.69 12.32 2.43
CA LEU A 22 17.23 11.90 3.75
C LEU A 22 18.21 10.86 4.32
N PRO A 23 18.39 10.84 5.65
CA PRO A 23 19.08 9.74 6.29
C PRO A 23 18.43 8.40 5.92
N HIS A 24 19.17 7.30 6.02
CA HIS A 24 18.57 5.97 5.83
C HIS A 24 17.55 5.69 6.96
N PRO A 25 16.37 5.12 6.67
CA PRO A 25 15.45 4.71 7.71
C PRO A 25 16.11 3.70 8.68
N PRO A 26 15.86 3.81 9.99
CA PRO A 26 16.54 3.00 11.00
C PRO A 26 16.12 1.52 10.99
N ALA A 27 14.92 1.22 10.48
CA ALA A 27 14.42 -0.14 10.31
C ALA A 27 14.21 -0.48 8.83
N ALA A 28 14.14 -1.78 8.53
CA ALA A 28 13.81 -2.26 7.20
C ALA A 28 12.46 -1.70 6.73
N PHE A 29 12.34 -1.45 5.44
CA PHE A 29 11.12 -0.98 4.79
C PHE A 29 11.04 -1.59 3.39
N CYS A 30 9.83 -1.68 2.85
CA CYS A 30 9.61 -2.00 1.44
C CYS A 30 8.68 -1.03 0.73
N HIS A 31 8.05 -0.12 1.49
CA HIS A 31 7.17 0.91 0.97
C HIS A 31 7.57 2.28 1.54
N LEU A 32 7.57 3.29 0.67
CA LEU A 32 7.76 4.69 1.02
C LEU A 32 6.53 5.48 0.58
N LEU A 33 5.93 6.25 1.49
CA LEU A 33 4.85 7.19 1.17
C LEU A 33 5.34 8.61 1.37
N LEU A 34 4.94 9.50 0.46
CA LEU A 34 5.23 10.92 0.53
C LEU A 34 3.93 11.71 0.51
N SER A 35 3.83 12.71 1.38
CA SER A 35 2.73 13.67 1.39
C SER A 35 3.23 15.04 1.84
N GLY A 36 3.40 15.95 0.87
CA GLY A 36 4.06 17.23 1.14
C GLY A 36 5.54 17.01 1.51
N ASP A 37 5.92 17.48 2.69
CA ASP A 37 7.25 17.29 3.27
C ASP A 37 7.37 16.03 4.14
N LEU A 38 6.25 15.38 4.49
CA LEU A 38 6.26 14.16 5.30
C LEU A 38 6.62 12.94 4.45
N VAL A 39 7.57 12.16 4.95
CA VAL A 39 7.99 10.87 4.37
C VAL A 39 7.77 9.77 5.41
N LEU A 40 7.08 8.72 5.00
CA LEU A 40 6.82 7.52 5.80
C LEU A 40 7.47 6.31 5.17
N ALA A 41 7.98 5.41 6.00
CA ALA A 41 8.43 4.09 5.57
C ALA A 41 7.85 3.01 6.48
N PHE A 42 7.54 1.84 5.93
CA PHE A 42 7.08 0.69 6.71
C PHE A 42 7.25 -0.63 5.95
N VAL A 43 7.00 -1.74 6.64
CA VAL A 43 6.90 -3.09 6.09
C VAL A 43 5.46 -3.58 6.33
N PRO A 44 4.63 -3.64 5.27
CA PRO A 44 3.31 -4.27 5.31
C PRO A 44 3.35 -5.65 5.97
N THR A 45 2.25 -6.07 6.59
CA THR A 45 2.01 -7.41 7.17
C THR A 45 2.89 -7.78 8.38
N VAL A 46 3.91 -6.97 8.71
CA VAL A 46 4.84 -7.25 9.81
C VAL A 46 5.03 -6.06 10.75
N SER A 47 5.07 -4.84 10.22
CA SER A 47 5.30 -3.64 11.03
C SER A 47 4.13 -3.34 11.96
N ARG A 48 4.47 -3.04 13.23
CA ARG A 48 3.57 -2.45 14.24
C ARG A 48 3.88 -0.98 14.52
N ALA A 49 4.85 -0.44 13.79
CA ALA A 49 5.37 0.89 13.93
C ALA A 49 5.55 1.49 12.54
N VAL A 50 5.41 2.81 12.46
CA VAL A 50 5.70 3.60 11.27
C VAL A 50 6.94 4.40 11.56
N GLN A 51 7.90 4.40 10.64
CA GLN A 51 9.05 5.29 10.71
C GLN A 51 8.82 6.46 9.77
N TYR A 52 9.09 7.68 10.24
CA TYR A 52 8.76 8.89 9.51
C TYR A 52 9.78 10.00 9.74
N CYS A 53 9.87 10.91 8.78
CA CYS A 53 10.65 12.14 8.89
C CYS A 53 10.07 13.21 7.96
N HIS A 54 10.47 14.45 8.14
CA HIS A 54 10.20 15.54 7.22
C HIS A 54 11.39 15.79 6.29
N LEU A 55 11.13 16.32 5.10
CA LEU A 55 12.18 16.75 4.18
C LEU A 55 13.09 17.78 4.87
N GLY A 56 14.37 17.43 5.01
CA GLY A 56 15.38 18.25 5.70
C GLY A 56 15.68 17.81 7.13
N ASP A 57 14.95 16.84 7.68
CA ASP A 57 15.27 16.25 8.98
C ASP A 57 16.58 15.47 8.93
N VAL A 58 17.31 15.51 10.05
CA VAL A 58 18.58 14.81 10.24
C VAL A 58 18.41 13.39 10.77
N GLU A 59 17.23 13.05 11.30
CA GLU A 59 16.92 11.76 11.93
C GLU A 59 15.49 11.31 11.61
N TRP A 60 15.25 10.00 11.75
CA TRP A 60 13.91 9.42 11.63
C TRP A 60 13.27 9.26 13.00
N CYS A 61 11.98 9.57 13.06
CA CYS A 61 11.11 9.26 14.18
C CYS A 61 10.48 7.87 14.02
N MET A 62 10.26 7.18 15.13
CA MET A 62 9.63 5.85 15.18
C MET A 62 8.34 5.93 15.97
N ALA A 63 7.20 6.00 15.29
CA ALA A 63 5.91 5.98 15.96
C ALA A 63 5.42 4.54 16.13
N SER A 64 5.10 4.15 17.36
CA SER A 64 4.54 2.82 17.66
C SER A 64 3.32 2.92 18.59
N ARG A 65 2.53 1.84 18.65
CA ARG A 65 1.40 1.72 19.59
C ARG A 65 1.64 0.54 20.53
N THR A 66 1.02 0.60 21.71
CA THR A 66 1.02 -0.49 22.70
C THR A 66 0.11 -1.66 22.33
N GLU A 67 -0.92 -1.43 21.51
CA GLU A 67 -1.88 -2.45 21.08
C GLU A 67 -1.32 -3.31 19.93
N SER A 68 -1.72 -4.59 19.88
CA SER A 68 -1.27 -5.64 18.95
C SER A 68 -1.92 -5.54 17.57
N TYR A 69 -1.84 -4.38 16.92
CA TYR A 69 -2.22 -4.23 15.52
C TYR A 69 -1.01 -4.36 14.59
N VAL A 70 -1.22 -5.01 13.47
CA VAL A 70 -0.27 -5.07 12.36
C VAL A 70 -0.77 -4.16 11.24
N LEU A 71 0.14 -3.37 10.67
CA LEU A 71 -0.13 -2.52 9.51
C LEU A 71 -0.10 -3.38 8.24
N GLU A 72 -1.23 -3.46 7.56
CA GLU A 72 -1.35 -4.17 6.29
C GLU A 72 -1.06 -3.25 5.12
N ASP A 73 -1.57 -2.01 5.15
CA ASP A 73 -1.22 -1.00 4.17
C ASP A 73 -1.50 0.43 4.69
N LEU A 74 -0.91 1.43 4.04
CA LEU A 74 -1.07 2.84 4.34
C LEU A 74 -1.31 3.64 3.04
N ILE A 75 -2.15 4.66 3.08
CA ILE A 75 -2.36 5.58 1.95
C ILE A 75 -2.69 6.99 2.44
N PHE A 76 -2.23 8.00 1.71
CA PHE A 76 -2.71 9.37 1.89
C PHE A 76 -3.90 9.65 0.97
N LEU A 77 -5.00 10.10 1.55
CA LEU A 77 -6.18 10.54 0.81
C LEU A 77 -6.69 11.86 1.41
N LYS A 78 -6.79 12.89 0.57
CA LYS A 78 -7.27 14.25 0.96
C LYS A 78 -6.58 14.81 2.22
N GLY A 79 -5.26 14.59 2.32
CA GLY A 79 -4.45 15.07 3.44
C GLY A 79 -4.54 14.24 4.72
N ASN A 80 -5.34 13.18 4.75
CA ASN A 80 -5.39 12.25 5.88
C ASN A 80 -4.60 10.98 5.55
N LEU A 81 -3.89 10.46 6.53
CA LEU A 81 -3.25 9.15 6.45
C LEU A 81 -4.25 8.08 6.89
N TYR A 82 -4.54 7.13 6.00
CA TYR A 82 -5.38 5.98 6.28
C TYR A 82 -4.52 4.74 6.44
N ALA A 83 -4.92 3.85 7.34
CA ALA A 83 -4.32 2.54 7.55
C ALA A 83 -5.35 1.44 7.44
N LEU A 84 -4.96 0.37 6.74
CA LEU A 84 -5.56 -0.93 6.91
C LEU A 84 -4.79 -1.65 8.01
N VAL A 85 -5.47 -2.02 9.09
CA VAL A 85 -4.85 -2.70 10.22
C VAL A 85 -5.50 -4.05 10.45
N ARG A 86 -4.67 -5.05 10.77
CA ARG A 86 -5.12 -6.37 11.19
C ARG A 86 -4.94 -6.55 12.68
N SER A 87 -5.98 -7.00 13.36
CA SER A 87 -5.90 -7.43 14.77
C SER A 87 -5.32 -8.84 14.85
N GLU A 88 -4.41 -9.07 15.80
CA GLU A 88 -3.89 -10.41 16.11
C GLU A 88 -4.58 -11.08 17.30
N ASP A 89 -5.35 -10.35 18.09
CA ASP A 89 -5.94 -10.84 19.34
C ASP A 89 -7.21 -11.68 19.15
N VAL A 90 -7.79 -11.64 17.94
CA VAL A 90 -9.01 -12.35 17.60
C VAL A 90 -8.60 -13.62 16.85
N GLY A 91 -9.15 -14.78 17.22
CA GLY A 91 -8.89 -16.05 16.54
C GLY A 91 -9.30 -16.08 15.05
N ASP A 92 -9.85 -14.97 14.54
CA ASP A 92 -10.20 -14.70 13.15
C ASP A 92 -9.44 -13.46 12.63
N LEU A 93 -9.06 -13.50 11.35
CA LEU A 93 -8.45 -12.38 10.64
C LEU A 93 -9.44 -11.20 10.57
N CYS A 94 -9.19 -10.16 11.36
CA CYS A 94 -10.04 -8.97 11.42
C CYS A 94 -9.28 -7.76 10.87
N TYR A 95 -9.68 -7.28 9.69
CA TYR A 95 -9.13 -6.10 9.04
C TYR A 95 -10.01 -4.89 9.27
N ARG A 96 -9.44 -3.76 9.70
CA ARG A 96 -10.17 -2.52 9.98
C ARG A 96 -9.49 -1.34 9.32
N LEU A 97 -10.30 -0.39 8.89
CA LEU A 97 -9.82 0.90 8.39
C LEU A 97 -9.67 1.87 9.56
N ALA A 98 -8.60 2.67 9.56
CA ALA A 98 -8.40 3.74 10.52
C ALA A 98 -7.80 4.98 9.88
N VAL A 99 -8.12 6.14 10.43
CA VAL A 99 -7.30 7.35 10.24
C VAL A 99 -6.15 7.31 11.24
N VAL A 100 -4.95 7.60 10.77
CA VAL A 100 -3.71 7.58 11.52
C VAL A 100 -3.32 9.00 11.89
N ASN A 101 -3.16 9.24 13.19
CA ASN A 101 -2.54 10.47 13.69
C ASN A 101 -1.17 10.13 14.26
N LEU A 102 -0.14 10.77 13.72
CA LEU A 102 1.21 10.73 14.26
C LEU A 102 1.33 11.84 15.30
N SER A 103 1.66 11.49 16.54
CA SER A 103 1.83 12.48 17.62
C SER A 103 3.30 12.85 17.81
N ASP A 104 3.54 14.04 18.37
CA ASP A 104 4.86 14.54 18.76
C ASP A 104 5.59 13.63 19.77
N LYS A 105 4.88 12.68 20.39
CA LYS A 105 5.41 11.73 21.38
C LYS A 105 5.84 10.40 20.76
N ASN A 106 6.00 10.33 19.44
CA ASN A 106 6.33 9.09 18.74
C ASN A 106 5.29 7.98 19.01
N SER A 107 4.01 8.37 19.08
CA SER A 107 2.89 7.43 19.19
C SER A 107 2.02 7.47 17.94
N VAL A 108 1.51 6.30 17.56
CA VAL A 108 0.51 6.16 16.51
C VAL A 108 -0.87 6.03 17.17
N GLU A 109 -1.77 6.96 16.84
CA GLU A 109 -3.17 6.88 17.24
C GLU A 109 -4.03 6.49 16.05
N PHE A 110 -4.86 5.46 16.23
CA PHE A 110 -5.83 5.01 15.24
C PHE A 110 -7.23 5.46 15.64
N THR A 111 -7.86 6.23 14.76
CA THR A 111 -9.30 6.48 14.81
C THR A 111 -9.97 5.53 13.84
N PHE A 112 -10.51 4.43 14.36
CA PHE A 112 -11.16 3.42 13.52
C PHE A 112 -12.41 3.95 12.83
N LEU A 113 -12.54 3.62 11.56
CA LEU A 113 -13.68 3.98 10.74
C LEU A 113 -14.55 2.75 10.55
N GLY A 114 -15.81 2.87 11.00
CA GLY A 114 -16.84 1.85 10.78
C GLY A 114 -16.48 0.44 11.26
N ASP A 115 -17.03 -0.53 10.54
CA ASP A 115 -16.93 -1.95 10.82
C ASP A 115 -15.68 -2.59 10.18
N HIS A 116 -15.39 -3.83 10.60
CA HIS A 116 -14.32 -4.62 10.00
C HIS A 116 -14.71 -5.15 8.62
N LEU A 117 -13.72 -5.48 7.80
CA LEU A 117 -13.95 -6.21 6.56
C LEU A 117 -14.57 -7.58 6.91
N GLU A 118 -15.75 -7.86 6.36
CA GLU A 118 -16.45 -9.12 6.60
C GLU A 118 -15.56 -10.31 6.25
N SER A 119 -15.48 -11.30 7.13
CA SER A 119 -14.58 -12.45 6.97
C SER A 119 -14.85 -13.25 5.69
N GLN A 120 -16.11 -13.34 5.27
CA GLN A 120 -16.50 -13.96 3.99
C GLN A 120 -15.99 -13.17 2.78
N ALA A 121 -15.97 -11.83 2.88
CA ALA A 121 -15.45 -10.96 1.83
C ALA A 121 -13.91 -11.02 1.75
N ALA A 122 -13.25 -11.19 2.89
CA ALA A 122 -11.81 -11.37 2.97
C ALA A 122 -11.35 -12.79 2.60
N HIS A 123 -12.26 -13.77 2.59
CA HIS A 123 -11.92 -15.17 2.38
C HIS A 123 -11.29 -15.40 1.01
N GLY A 124 -10.15 -16.10 0.99
CA GLY A 124 -9.37 -16.36 -0.22
C GLY A 124 -8.40 -15.25 -0.62
N CYS A 125 -8.47 -14.05 -0.02
CA CYS A 125 -7.48 -13.01 -0.30
C CYS A 125 -6.16 -13.31 0.43
N LEU A 126 -5.06 -13.35 -0.32
CA LEU A 126 -3.71 -13.58 0.18
C LEU A 126 -3.05 -12.29 0.70
N TYR A 127 -3.42 -11.15 0.12
CA TYR A 127 -2.85 -9.84 0.43
C TYR A 127 -3.86 -8.73 0.13
N PHE A 128 -3.75 -7.61 0.84
CA PHE A 128 -4.57 -6.43 0.65
C PHE A 128 -3.72 -5.18 0.44
N CYS A 129 -4.13 -4.32 -0.51
CA CYS A 129 -3.64 -2.95 -0.60
C CYS A 129 -4.78 -1.93 -0.65
N LEU A 130 -4.53 -0.77 -0.05
CA LEU A 130 -5.37 0.41 -0.18
C LEU A 130 -5.05 1.10 -1.50
N ALA A 131 -6.08 1.61 -2.15
CA ALA A 131 -5.99 2.37 -3.39
C ALA A 131 -6.94 3.57 -3.33
N GLN A 132 -6.76 4.49 -4.26
CA GLN A 132 -7.71 5.57 -4.49
C GLN A 132 -8.10 5.64 -5.97
N CYS A 133 -9.37 5.90 -6.26
CA CYS A 133 -9.78 6.45 -7.56
C CYS A 133 -10.83 7.53 -7.37
N ILE A 134 -10.71 8.64 -8.12
CA ILE A 134 -11.63 9.79 -8.10
C ILE A 134 -12.02 10.14 -6.66
N ASP A 135 -11.02 10.34 -5.80
CA ASP A 135 -11.21 10.74 -4.41
C ASP A 135 -11.93 9.72 -3.49
N GLU A 136 -12.18 8.51 -3.97
CA GLU A 136 -12.77 7.40 -3.22
C GLU A 136 -11.69 6.43 -2.76
N LEU A 137 -11.87 5.93 -1.53
CA LEU A 137 -10.98 4.93 -0.96
C LEU A 137 -11.45 3.53 -1.39
N LEU A 138 -10.50 2.79 -1.96
CA LEU A 138 -10.67 1.42 -2.40
C LEU A 138 -9.76 0.49 -1.59
N LEU A 139 -10.19 -0.76 -1.48
CA LEU A 139 -9.41 -1.87 -0.95
C LEU A 139 -9.35 -2.95 -2.01
N ILE A 140 -8.14 -3.36 -2.38
CA ILE A 140 -7.88 -4.41 -3.36
C ILE A 140 -7.38 -5.64 -2.63
N GLY A 141 -8.08 -6.76 -2.75
CA GLY A 141 -7.66 -8.06 -2.26
C GLY A 141 -7.18 -8.94 -3.41
N ALA A 142 -5.93 -9.39 -3.36
CA ALA A 142 -5.39 -10.36 -4.32
C ALA A 142 -5.80 -11.77 -3.88
N VAL A 143 -6.47 -12.53 -4.76
CA VAL A 143 -7.07 -13.84 -4.42
C VAL A 143 -6.10 -15.00 -4.68
N GLY A 144 -5.00 -14.75 -5.38
CA GLY A 144 -4.15 -15.81 -5.94
C GLY A 144 -4.64 -16.26 -7.31
N GLY A 145 -3.77 -16.95 -8.04
CA GLY A 145 -4.06 -17.45 -9.38
C GLY A 145 -2.84 -17.37 -10.31
N CYS A 146 -2.99 -17.90 -11.52
CA CYS A 146 -2.05 -17.70 -12.62
C CYS A 146 -2.86 -17.55 -13.92
N PRO A 147 -3.25 -16.34 -14.34
CA PRO A 147 -2.89 -15.02 -13.77
C PRO A 147 -3.58 -14.69 -12.44
N GLU A 148 -3.09 -13.65 -11.75
CA GLU A 148 -3.62 -13.18 -10.45
C GLU A 148 -5.04 -12.63 -10.61
N GLU A 149 -5.95 -13.02 -9.72
CA GLU A 149 -7.32 -12.48 -9.64
C GLU A 149 -7.46 -11.48 -8.49
N PHE A 150 -8.35 -10.50 -8.65
CA PHE A 150 -8.55 -9.43 -7.67
C PHE A 150 -10.01 -9.25 -7.27
N HIS A 151 -10.22 -9.00 -5.98
CA HIS A 151 -11.46 -8.48 -5.44
C HIS A 151 -11.30 -7.00 -5.09
N VAL A 152 -12.25 -6.18 -5.53
CA VAL A 152 -12.25 -4.74 -5.24
C VAL A 152 -13.39 -4.41 -4.30
N PHE A 153 -13.09 -3.60 -3.29
CA PHE A 153 -14.06 -3.10 -2.32
C PHE A 153 -14.01 -1.59 -2.27
N GLN A 154 -15.17 -0.96 -2.31
CA GLN A 154 -15.34 0.48 -2.19
C GLN A 154 -15.74 0.81 -0.75
N TRP A 155 -15.11 1.82 -0.15
CA TRP A 155 -15.47 2.30 1.18
C TRP A 155 -16.76 3.12 1.15
N GLN A 156 -17.80 2.64 1.84
CA GLN A 156 -19.07 3.36 1.99
C GLN A 156 -19.03 4.21 3.25
N SER A 157 -18.55 5.46 3.15
CA SER A 157 -18.28 6.32 4.32
C SER A 157 -19.51 6.60 5.21
N LEU A 158 -20.70 6.73 4.61
CA LEU A 158 -21.96 6.95 5.35
C LEU A 158 -22.39 5.71 6.16
N GLU A 159 -22.07 4.53 5.66
CA GLU A 159 -22.44 3.25 6.27
C GLU A 159 -21.31 2.69 7.14
N GLY A 160 -20.08 3.20 6.99
CA GLY A 160 -18.91 2.72 7.68
C GLY A 160 -18.53 1.28 7.32
N LYS A 161 -18.66 0.89 6.05
CA LYS A 161 -18.38 -0.49 5.64
C LYS A 161 -17.77 -0.62 4.25
N TRP A 162 -17.11 -1.74 4.02
CA TRP A 162 -16.61 -2.14 2.71
C TRP A 162 -17.72 -2.81 1.89
N LYS A 163 -17.86 -2.42 0.62
CA LYS A 163 -18.79 -3.06 -0.31
C LYS A 163 -18.03 -3.56 -1.54
N ARG A 164 -18.17 -4.85 -1.85
CA ARG A 164 -17.57 -5.43 -3.06
C ARG A 164 -18.15 -4.76 -4.31
N THR A 165 -17.28 -4.45 -5.25
CA THR A 165 -17.62 -3.85 -6.55
C THR A 165 -16.86 -4.56 -7.67
N THR A 166 -17.42 -4.53 -8.87
CA THR A 166 -16.81 -4.98 -10.13
C THR A 166 -16.66 -3.83 -11.13
N SER A 167 -16.85 -2.59 -10.66
CA SER A 167 -16.65 -1.37 -11.44
C SER A 167 -15.83 -0.38 -10.62
N LEU A 168 -14.97 0.34 -11.31
CA LEU A 168 -14.14 1.43 -10.83
C LEU A 168 -14.66 2.78 -11.35
N SER A 169 -15.93 2.86 -11.74
CA SER A 169 -16.52 4.07 -12.35
C SER A 169 -15.76 4.54 -13.59
N ASP A 170 -15.48 3.59 -14.50
CA ASP A 170 -14.69 3.80 -15.72
C ASP A 170 -13.22 4.17 -15.47
N CYS A 171 -12.72 4.11 -14.22
CA CYS A 171 -11.31 4.27 -13.92
C CYS A 171 -10.47 3.05 -14.32
N THR A 172 -9.16 3.26 -14.32
CA THR A 172 -8.14 2.21 -14.42
C THR A 172 -7.17 2.31 -13.24
N LEU A 173 -6.85 1.20 -12.58
CA LEU A 173 -5.85 1.16 -11.50
C LEU A 173 -4.53 0.57 -11.98
N PHE A 174 -3.43 1.03 -11.38
CA PHE A 174 -2.08 0.52 -11.61
C PHE A 174 -1.50 0.01 -10.31
N LEU A 175 -1.12 -1.27 -10.30
CA LEU A 175 -0.50 -1.95 -9.18
C LEU A 175 0.93 -2.38 -9.52
N THR A 176 1.83 -2.26 -8.55
CA THR A 176 3.22 -2.68 -8.71
C THR A 176 3.49 -3.87 -7.83
N TYR A 177 3.97 -4.97 -8.43
CA TYR A 177 4.40 -6.13 -7.66
C TYR A 177 5.66 -5.81 -6.86
N PHE A 178 5.67 -6.28 -5.61
CA PHE A 178 6.86 -6.25 -4.78
C PHE A 178 7.14 -7.63 -4.20
N TYR A 179 8.42 -7.90 -3.99
CA TYR A 179 8.91 -9.06 -3.26
C TYR A 179 9.89 -8.57 -2.20
N PHE A 180 9.57 -8.81 -0.95
CA PHE A 180 10.39 -8.40 0.17
C PHE A 180 11.09 -9.62 0.77
N VAL A 181 12.41 -9.52 0.93
CA VAL A 181 13.23 -10.45 1.71
C VAL A 181 14.02 -9.63 2.71
N GLY A 182 13.75 -9.86 3.99
CA GLY A 182 14.43 -9.13 5.04
C GLY A 182 14.36 -9.83 6.37
N ARG A 183 15.17 -9.36 7.31
CA ARG A 183 14.95 -9.64 8.73
C ARG A 183 14.14 -8.48 9.29
N VAL A 184 12.94 -8.78 9.77
CA VAL A 184 12.13 -7.79 10.47
C VAL A 184 12.21 -8.10 11.96
N VAL A 185 12.65 -7.14 12.77
CA VAL A 185 12.55 -7.25 14.23
C VAL A 185 11.13 -6.82 14.60
N PRO A 186 10.32 -7.63 15.31
CA PRO A 186 10.71 -8.66 16.28
C PRO A 186 10.64 -10.13 15.80
N THR A 187 10.30 -10.42 14.54
CA THR A 187 10.19 -11.81 14.08
C THR A 187 11.57 -12.46 13.99
N LYS A 188 11.80 -13.51 14.80
CA LYS A 188 13.04 -14.32 14.71
C LYS A 188 13.00 -15.14 13.41
N GLY A 189 13.54 -14.60 12.33
CA GLY A 189 13.64 -15.31 11.06
C GLY A 189 13.86 -14.37 9.86
N MET A 190 14.17 -14.96 8.71
CA MET A 190 14.08 -14.25 7.44
C MET A 190 12.61 -14.30 7.02
N THR A 191 11.98 -13.14 6.86
CA THR A 191 10.61 -13.04 6.36
C THR A 191 10.68 -12.77 4.87
N CYS A 192 9.97 -13.60 4.10
CA CYS A 192 9.79 -13.43 2.67
C CYS A 192 8.30 -13.35 2.38
N PHE A 193 7.86 -12.27 1.74
CA PHE A 193 6.49 -12.15 1.26
C PHE A 193 6.44 -11.28 0.01
N SER A 194 5.39 -11.46 -0.77
CA SER A 194 5.10 -10.65 -1.95
C SER A 194 3.69 -10.11 -1.88
N GLY A 195 3.44 -9.05 -2.63
CA GLY A 195 2.13 -8.47 -2.79
C GLY A 195 2.17 -7.40 -3.87
N TYR A 196 1.22 -6.49 -3.79
CA TYR A 196 1.06 -5.40 -4.73
C TYR A 196 0.94 -4.07 -4.00
N PHE A 197 1.54 -3.02 -4.54
CA PHE A 197 1.30 -1.66 -4.07
C PHE A 197 0.47 -0.90 -5.07
N PHE A 198 -0.45 -0.08 -4.58
CA PHE A 198 -1.10 0.92 -5.42
C PHE A 198 -0.04 1.92 -5.90
N ALA A 199 0.07 2.07 -7.22
CA ALA A 199 0.99 3.01 -7.84
C ALA A 199 0.26 4.27 -8.33
N SER A 200 -0.88 4.10 -9.00
CA SER A 200 -1.66 5.20 -9.53
C SER A 200 -3.05 4.77 -10.01
N CYS A 201 -3.89 5.75 -10.34
CA CYS A 201 -5.16 5.56 -11.02
C CYS A 201 -5.27 6.54 -12.20
N LEU A 202 -5.93 6.12 -13.27
CA LEU A 202 -6.37 6.98 -14.35
C LEU A 202 -7.88 7.12 -14.32
N GLY A 203 -8.37 8.33 -14.54
CA GLY A 203 -9.80 8.61 -14.63
C GLY A 203 -10.42 8.13 -15.95
N PRO A 204 -11.72 8.37 -16.15
CA PRO A 204 -12.46 7.89 -17.33
C PRO A 204 -12.11 8.60 -18.65
N ASP A 205 -11.41 9.74 -18.57
CA ASP A 205 -11.16 10.66 -19.69
C ASP A 205 -9.88 10.32 -20.51
N HIS A 206 -9.34 9.12 -20.34
CA HIS A 206 -8.12 8.69 -21.05
C HIS A 206 -8.46 7.76 -22.23
N PRO A 207 -8.53 8.28 -23.47
CA PRO A 207 -8.87 7.47 -24.63
C PRO A 207 -7.78 6.43 -24.90
N GLY A 208 -8.19 5.20 -25.18
CA GLY A 208 -7.28 4.09 -25.50
C GLY A 208 -6.82 3.27 -24.30
N VAL A 209 -7.23 3.64 -23.07
CA VAL A 209 -7.04 2.81 -21.88
C VAL A 209 -8.35 2.10 -21.56
N PRO A 210 -8.36 0.76 -21.54
CA PRO A 210 -9.45 -0.06 -21.00
C PRO A 210 -9.93 0.39 -19.62
N ARG A 211 -11.25 0.47 -19.50
CA ARG A 211 -11.98 0.97 -18.33
C ARG A 211 -12.34 -0.17 -17.40
N ASP A 212 -12.47 0.13 -16.11
CA ASP A 212 -12.75 -0.86 -15.07
C ASP A 212 -11.71 -1.99 -15.05
N CYS A 213 -10.45 -1.65 -15.37
CA CYS A 213 -9.32 -2.56 -15.41
C CYS A 213 -8.29 -2.28 -14.33
N ILE A 214 -7.58 -3.33 -13.92
CA ILE A 214 -6.38 -3.27 -13.09
C ILE A 214 -5.19 -3.68 -13.94
N TYR A 215 -4.24 -2.77 -14.14
CA TYR A 215 -2.94 -3.10 -14.69
C TYR A 215 -1.98 -3.42 -13.56
N PHE A 216 -1.31 -4.55 -13.66
CA PHE A 216 -0.31 -4.95 -12.68
C PHE A 216 0.90 -5.58 -13.34
N THR A 217 2.01 -5.58 -12.61
CA THR A 217 3.20 -6.32 -13.01
C THR A 217 3.22 -7.66 -12.30
N ASP A 218 3.57 -8.75 -12.97
CA ASP A 218 3.78 -10.04 -12.30
C ASP A 218 5.20 -10.12 -11.69
N ALA A 219 5.51 -11.26 -11.04
CA ALA A 219 6.85 -11.51 -10.49
C ALA A 219 7.97 -11.51 -11.56
N LYS A 220 7.63 -11.68 -12.84
CA LYS A 220 8.54 -11.62 -13.99
C LYS A 220 8.56 -10.22 -14.64
N ARG A 221 7.87 -9.24 -14.04
CA ARG A 221 7.72 -7.86 -14.52
C ARG A 221 7.03 -7.76 -15.88
N LYS A 222 6.19 -8.74 -16.22
CA LYS A 222 5.26 -8.62 -17.34
C LYS A 222 4.09 -7.75 -16.93
N TRP A 223 3.60 -6.93 -17.86
CA TRP A 223 2.37 -6.19 -17.63
C TRP A 223 1.18 -7.08 -17.94
N ILE A 224 0.19 -7.07 -17.05
CA ILE A 224 -1.05 -7.82 -17.18
C ILE A 224 -2.19 -6.82 -16.97
N GLU A 225 -3.16 -6.84 -17.87
CA GLU A 225 -4.44 -6.17 -17.70
C GLU A 225 -5.44 -7.18 -17.16
N TYR A 226 -6.10 -6.84 -16.06
CA TYR A 226 -7.20 -7.60 -15.48
C TYR A 226 -8.50 -6.80 -15.58
N SER A 227 -9.48 -7.34 -16.29
CA SER A 227 -10.82 -6.75 -16.39
C SER A 227 -11.66 -7.13 -15.17
N LEU A 228 -12.22 -6.14 -14.46
CA LEU A 228 -13.13 -6.41 -13.33
C LEU A 228 -14.52 -6.86 -13.77
N ALA A 229 -14.90 -6.61 -15.03
CA ALA A 229 -16.22 -6.92 -15.54
C ALA A 229 -16.43 -8.44 -15.73
N ASP A 230 -15.40 -9.13 -16.24
CA ASP A 230 -15.46 -10.54 -16.61
C ASP A 230 -14.30 -11.38 -16.07
N GLY A 231 -13.34 -10.77 -15.38
CA GLY A 231 -12.16 -11.45 -14.84
C GLY A 231 -11.15 -11.88 -15.90
N SER A 232 -11.27 -11.40 -17.14
CA SER A 232 -10.32 -11.71 -18.20
C SER A 232 -8.95 -11.09 -17.93
N CYS A 233 -7.90 -11.74 -18.43
CA CYS A 233 -6.53 -11.28 -18.30
C CYS A 233 -5.84 -11.25 -19.66
N GLU A 234 -5.22 -10.12 -19.99
CA GLU A 234 -4.39 -9.97 -21.18
C GLU A 234 -2.95 -9.65 -20.77
N GLU A 235 -1.99 -10.43 -21.30
CA GLU A 235 -0.56 -10.19 -21.07
C GLU A 235 -0.01 -9.24 -22.13
N PHE A 236 0.62 -8.16 -21.68
CA PHE A 236 1.39 -7.25 -22.50
C PHE A 236 2.88 -7.50 -22.27
N VAL A 237 3.53 -8.06 -23.28
CA VAL A 237 4.98 -8.03 -23.35
C VAL A 237 5.34 -6.70 -23.98
N ALA A 238 6.06 -5.85 -23.24
CA ALA A 238 6.73 -4.73 -23.88
C ALA A 238 7.70 -5.33 -24.91
N GLU A 239 7.30 -5.32 -26.19
CA GLU A 239 8.24 -5.58 -27.27
C GLU A 239 9.38 -4.58 -27.07
N ASN A 240 10.61 -5.09 -26.98
CA ASN A 240 11.78 -4.24 -26.79
C ASN A 240 11.67 -3.07 -27.78
N LEU A 241 11.57 -1.85 -27.26
CA LEU A 241 11.87 -0.66 -28.04
C LEU A 241 13.35 -0.78 -28.39
N GLU A 242 13.63 -1.35 -29.57
CA GLU A 242 14.97 -1.40 -30.17
C GLU A 242 15.55 0.00 -30.34
#